data_AF-A0A6J3AF02-F1
#
_entry.id   AF-A0A6J3AF02-F1
#
_cell.length_a   1.000
_cell.length_b   1.000
_cell.length_c   1.000
_cell.angle_alpha   90.00
_cell.angle_beta   90.00
_cell.angle_gamma   90.00
#
_symmetry.space_group_name_H-M   'P 1'
#
loop_
_entity.id
_entity.type
_entity.pdbx_description
1 polymer ?
#
loop_
_entity_poly.entity_id
_entity_poly.type
_entity_poly.pdbx_seq_one_letter_code
_entity_poly.pdbx_strand_id
1 'polypeptide(L)'
;MPTNGLHQVLKIQFGLVNDTDRYLTAESFGFKVNASAPSLKRKQTWVLEPEPGRDAAVLLRSSHLGRYLSAEEDGRVACEAERPGRDCRFLVLPQPDGRWALQSEPHGRFFGGTEDQLSCFATAVSPAELWTVHLAIHPQAHLLSVSRRRYAHLCPREDEIMADSNTPWGVDALITLIFQNRQYCLKSCDSRFLRSDGRLVWEPEARACYTLEFKAGKLAFKDCDGRYLAPVGPAGTLRAGRNTRPGKDELFDLEESHPQVVLVAANHRYVSVRQGVNVSANQDEELDHETFLMQIDQETKKCTFYARTGGYWTLVTHGGIQATATQVSANTMFEMEWRGRRVALKASNGRYVCMKKNGQLAAISDFVGEHSPAALGGRGWALCPGTVAAQRPYVHPGSALPRAAAALAVPDSCSSCRKQLEPRAPHLCCTFGEPGAPRLQGPRQGHIRQWQWQMQAHRRGGESGPELLGGGAPPTWWPQQLQRSRAEAPRVKR
;
A
#
# COMPACT_ATOMS: atom_id res chain seq x y z
N MET A 1 0.18 -8.71 20.63
CA MET A 1 1.07 -7.60 21.01
C MET A 1 0.42 -6.31 20.56
N PRO A 2 0.28 -5.28 21.41
CA PRO A 2 -0.22 -3.98 20.97
C PRO A 2 0.85 -3.36 20.07
N THR A 3 0.56 -3.27 18.77
CA THR A 3 1.38 -2.58 17.79
C THR A 3 1.17 -1.09 18.00
N ASN A 4 2.13 -0.42 18.65
CA ASN A 4 2.10 1.01 19.02
C ASN A 4 1.91 1.94 17.79
N GLY A 5 0.71 1.99 17.22
CA GLY A 5 0.36 2.84 16.06
C GLY A 5 1.03 2.49 14.74
N LEU A 6 1.94 1.51 14.69
CA LEU A 6 2.69 1.11 13.48
C LEU A 6 1.81 0.50 12.38
N HIS A 7 0.76 -0.18 12.80
CA HIS A 7 -0.19 -0.90 11.95
C HIS A 7 -1.52 -0.19 12.04
N GLN A 8 -1.69 0.82 11.19
CA GLN A 8 -2.91 1.61 11.13
C GLN A 8 -3.83 1.00 10.07
N VAL A 9 -4.93 0.42 10.53
CA VAL A 9 -6.03 0.00 9.65
C VAL A 9 -6.48 1.22 8.86
N LEU A 10 -6.39 1.12 7.53
CA LEU A 10 -6.77 2.20 6.64
C LEU A 10 -8.29 2.40 6.74
N LYS A 11 -8.71 3.63 7.03
CA LYS A 11 -10.10 4.03 6.77
C LYS A 11 -10.27 3.99 5.27
N ILE A 12 -11.01 2.98 4.76
CA ILE A 12 -11.08 2.74 3.33
C ILE A 12 -11.79 3.93 2.65
N GLN A 13 -11.00 4.68 1.90
CA GLN A 13 -11.45 5.77 1.06
C GLN A 13 -11.48 5.31 -0.39
N PHE A 14 -12.44 5.78 -1.16
CA PHE A 14 -12.58 5.40 -2.56
C PHE A 14 -13.23 6.51 -3.38
N GLY A 15 -13.01 6.47 -4.69
CA GLY A 15 -13.81 7.15 -5.68
C GLY A 15 -14.84 6.20 -6.30
N LEU A 16 -15.93 6.77 -6.80
CA LEU A 16 -16.92 6.06 -7.61
C LEU A 16 -16.79 6.56 -9.05
N VAL A 17 -16.55 5.65 -9.99
CA VAL A 17 -16.38 5.96 -11.41
C VAL A 17 -17.62 5.49 -12.17
N ASN A 18 -18.27 6.37 -12.93
CA ASN A 18 -19.44 6.01 -13.74
C ASN A 18 -19.05 5.25 -15.04
N ASP A 19 -20.01 5.06 -15.92
CA ASP A 19 -19.85 4.41 -17.23
C ASP A 19 -18.99 5.21 -18.23
N THR A 20 -18.92 6.53 -18.07
CA THR A 20 -18.13 7.46 -18.90
C THR A 20 -16.73 7.75 -18.34
N ASP A 21 -16.25 6.92 -17.40
CA ASP A 21 -14.93 7.03 -16.77
C ASP A 21 -14.70 8.38 -16.07
N ARG A 22 -15.74 8.89 -15.41
CA ARG A 22 -15.72 10.09 -14.58
C ARG A 22 -16.03 9.79 -13.14
N TYR A 23 -15.38 10.52 -12.25
CA TYR A 23 -15.51 10.34 -10.81
C TYR A 23 -16.66 11.16 -10.25
N LEU A 24 -17.46 10.52 -9.39
CA LEU A 24 -18.40 11.18 -8.50
C LEU A 24 -17.67 12.22 -7.66
N THR A 25 -18.11 13.46 -7.76
CA THR A 25 -17.49 14.64 -7.18
C THR A 25 -18.49 15.36 -6.32
N ALA A 26 -18.14 15.65 -5.07
CA ALA A 26 -18.88 16.60 -4.24
C ALA A 26 -18.29 18.00 -4.45
N GLU A 27 -19.12 18.96 -4.86
CA GLU A 27 -18.67 20.33 -5.05
C GLU A 27 -18.53 21.06 -3.72
N SER A 28 -17.51 21.92 -3.62
CA SER A 28 -17.22 22.67 -2.40
C SER A 28 -18.26 23.75 -2.11
N PHE A 29 -18.99 24.20 -3.13
CA PHE A 29 -20.02 25.24 -3.03
C PHE A 29 -21.33 24.72 -3.62
N GLY A 30 -22.45 25.14 -3.01
CA GLY A 30 -23.79 24.77 -3.45
C GLY A 30 -24.19 23.32 -3.18
N PHE A 31 -23.32 22.53 -2.53
CA PHE A 31 -23.59 21.15 -2.08
C PHE A 31 -24.12 20.20 -3.16
N LYS A 32 -23.81 20.50 -4.43
CA LYS A 32 -24.16 19.66 -5.57
C LYS A 32 -23.16 18.53 -5.75
N VAL A 33 -23.59 17.49 -6.47
CA VAL A 33 -22.73 16.40 -6.93
C VAL A 33 -22.75 16.32 -8.45
N ASN A 34 -21.63 15.90 -9.03
CA ASN A 34 -21.50 15.63 -10.47
C ASN A 34 -20.56 14.45 -10.72
N ALA A 35 -20.51 13.97 -11.96
CA ALA A 35 -19.58 12.97 -12.45
C ALA A 35 -18.84 13.50 -13.67
N SER A 36 -18.05 14.57 -13.50
CA SER A 36 -17.31 15.23 -14.58
C SER A 36 -15.78 15.10 -14.45
N ALA A 37 -15.27 14.72 -13.28
CA ALA A 37 -13.84 14.71 -12.99
C ALA A 37 -13.12 13.50 -13.63
N PRO A 38 -11.96 13.67 -14.31
CA PRO A 38 -11.22 12.58 -14.95
C PRO A 38 -10.23 11.86 -14.01
N SER A 39 -10.08 12.33 -12.77
CA SER A 39 -9.05 11.84 -11.85
C SER A 39 -9.53 11.88 -10.40
N LEU A 40 -9.13 10.89 -9.62
CA LEU A 40 -9.36 10.82 -8.18
C LEU A 40 -8.48 11.84 -7.44
N LYS A 41 -9.11 12.86 -6.87
CA LYS A 41 -8.48 13.85 -5.98
C LYS A 41 -9.38 14.08 -4.77
N ARG A 42 -9.02 15.05 -3.93
CA ARG A 42 -9.72 15.40 -2.68
C ARG A 42 -11.26 15.49 -2.80
N LYS A 43 -11.80 16.07 -3.89
CA LYS A 43 -13.26 16.21 -4.07
C LYS A 43 -13.98 14.93 -4.50
N GLN A 44 -13.23 13.96 -5.03
CA GLN A 44 -13.71 12.68 -5.55
C GLN A 44 -13.61 11.56 -4.52
N THR A 45 -13.10 11.86 -3.33
CA THR A 45 -12.88 10.88 -2.28
C THR A 45 -14.09 10.77 -1.36
N TRP A 46 -14.61 9.56 -1.26
CA TRP A 46 -15.76 9.17 -0.45
C TRP A 46 -15.36 8.11 0.58
N VAL A 47 -16.17 8.01 1.62
CA VAL A 47 -16.08 7.01 2.68
C VAL A 47 -17.43 6.32 2.79
N LEU A 48 -17.41 5.00 2.94
CA LEU A 48 -18.59 4.22 3.30
C LEU A 48 -18.65 4.06 4.82
N GLU A 49 -19.72 4.56 5.43
CA GLU A 49 -19.97 4.42 6.87
C GLU A 49 -21.21 3.53 7.08
N PRO A 50 -21.19 2.57 8.01
CA PRO A 50 -22.38 1.76 8.32
C PRO A 50 -23.45 2.62 8.99
N GLU A 51 -24.72 2.40 8.65
CA GLU A 51 -25.83 3.06 9.34
C GLU A 51 -26.08 2.40 10.71
N PRO A 52 -26.00 3.13 11.84
CA PRO A 52 -26.25 2.55 13.16
C PRO A 52 -27.65 1.94 13.27
N GLY A 53 -27.72 0.68 13.70
CA GLY A 53 -29.00 -0.01 13.91
C GLY A 53 -29.64 -0.58 12.64
N ARG A 54 -28.99 -0.49 11.47
CA ARG A 54 -29.44 -1.14 10.23
C ARG A 54 -28.28 -1.83 9.52
N ASP A 55 -28.23 -3.16 9.60
CA ASP A 55 -27.12 -3.97 9.10
C ASP A 55 -26.84 -3.86 7.57
N ALA A 56 -27.85 -3.47 6.77
CA ALA A 56 -27.73 -3.45 5.31
C ALA A 56 -27.54 -2.05 4.69
N ALA A 57 -27.95 -1.00 5.41
CA ALA A 57 -27.89 0.37 4.88
C ALA A 57 -26.52 0.99 5.17
N VAL A 58 -26.04 1.78 4.21
CA VAL A 58 -24.77 2.49 4.30
C VAL A 58 -24.95 3.96 3.97
N LEU A 59 -24.01 4.75 4.47
CA LEU A 59 -23.89 6.17 4.26
C LEU A 59 -22.67 6.45 3.39
N LEU A 60 -22.83 7.27 2.36
CA LEU A 60 -21.70 7.78 1.57
C LEU A 60 -21.34 9.17 2.05
N ARG A 61 -20.18 9.29 2.71
CA ARG A 61 -19.69 10.56 3.25
C ARG A 61 -18.55 11.11 2.39
N SER A 62 -18.68 12.36 1.97
CA SER A 62 -17.62 13.11 1.31
C SER A 62 -16.46 13.30 2.29
N SER A 63 -15.27 12.82 1.94
CA SER A 63 -14.09 12.89 2.81
C SER A 63 -13.68 14.33 3.10
N HIS A 64 -13.80 15.22 2.10
CA HIS A 64 -13.29 16.59 2.22
C HIS A 64 -14.28 17.58 2.83
N LEU A 65 -15.58 17.35 2.71
CA LEU A 65 -16.63 18.19 3.31
C LEU A 65 -17.15 17.62 4.62
N GLY A 66 -16.98 16.32 4.83
CA GLY A 66 -17.57 15.61 5.97
C GLY A 66 -19.09 15.48 5.90
N ARG A 67 -19.70 15.72 4.74
CA ARG A 67 -21.16 15.70 4.48
C ARG A 67 -21.60 14.43 3.76
N TYR A 68 -22.89 14.11 3.83
CA TYR A 68 -23.46 12.87 3.31
C TYR A 68 -24.17 13.07 1.97
N LEU A 69 -24.03 12.10 1.08
CA LEU A 69 -24.85 11.97 -0.12
C LEU A 69 -26.31 11.73 0.30
N SER A 70 -27.25 12.44 -0.31
CA SER A 70 -28.68 12.29 -0.06
C SER A 70 -29.47 12.19 -1.36
N ALA A 71 -30.52 11.38 -1.36
CA ALA A 71 -31.47 11.22 -2.47
C ALA A 71 -32.90 11.49 -1.99
N GLU A 72 -33.49 12.57 -2.48
CA GLU A 72 -34.88 12.96 -2.19
C GLU A 72 -35.89 12.09 -2.97
N GLU A 73 -37.17 12.17 -2.59
CA GLU A 73 -38.26 11.40 -3.21
C GLU A 73 -38.47 11.76 -4.69
N ASP A 74 -38.21 13.01 -5.08
CA ASP A 74 -38.26 13.48 -6.47
C ASP A 74 -37.04 13.04 -7.30
N GLY A 75 -36.09 12.33 -6.68
CA GLY A 75 -34.86 11.86 -7.30
C GLY A 75 -33.73 12.88 -7.33
N ARG A 76 -33.90 14.07 -6.75
CA ARG A 76 -32.81 15.05 -6.60
C ARG A 76 -31.73 14.51 -5.68
N VAL A 77 -30.48 14.73 -6.06
CA VAL A 77 -29.31 14.30 -5.29
C VAL A 77 -28.49 15.51 -4.85
N ALA A 78 -28.04 15.47 -3.60
CA ALA A 78 -27.19 16.50 -3.01
C ALA A 78 -26.14 15.90 -2.06
N CYS A 79 -25.20 16.72 -1.62
CA CYS A 79 -24.21 16.38 -0.58
C CYS A 79 -24.18 17.47 0.50
N GLU A 80 -25.35 17.79 1.05
CA GLU A 80 -25.54 18.90 1.99
C GLU A 80 -25.55 18.46 3.45
N ALA A 81 -26.07 17.28 3.76
CA ALA A 81 -26.35 16.88 5.13
C ALA A 81 -25.08 16.73 5.98
N GLU A 82 -25.01 17.44 7.11
CA GLU A 82 -23.91 17.31 8.10
C GLU A 82 -24.12 16.14 9.06
N ARG A 83 -25.38 15.73 9.23
CA ARG A 83 -25.79 14.55 10.00
C ARG A 83 -26.61 13.64 9.09
N PRO A 84 -26.41 12.32 9.14
CA PRO A 84 -27.14 11.41 8.27
C PRO A 84 -28.64 11.44 8.62
N GLY A 85 -29.47 11.59 7.59
CA GLY A 85 -30.91 11.57 7.69
C GLY A 85 -31.53 10.38 6.95
N ARG A 86 -32.86 10.34 6.87
CA ARG A 86 -33.59 9.27 6.18
C ARG A 86 -33.11 9.09 4.74
N ASP A 87 -32.92 10.19 4.02
CA ASP A 87 -32.59 10.23 2.60
C ASP A 87 -31.09 10.01 2.30
N CYS A 88 -30.25 9.88 3.33
CA CYS A 88 -28.82 9.59 3.19
C CYS A 88 -28.50 8.09 3.09
N ARG A 89 -29.53 7.23 3.20
CA ARG A 89 -29.37 5.78 3.33
C ARG A 89 -29.40 5.11 1.96
N PHE A 90 -28.34 4.37 1.65
CA PHE A 90 -28.22 3.61 0.42
C PHE A 90 -28.01 2.12 0.71
N LEU A 91 -28.43 1.28 -0.23
CA LEU A 91 -28.07 -0.12 -0.34
C LEU A 91 -27.04 -0.26 -1.45
N VAL A 92 -25.92 -0.93 -1.17
CA VAL A 92 -24.90 -1.26 -2.16
C VAL A 92 -25.22 -2.63 -2.74
N LEU A 93 -25.52 -2.67 -4.04
CA LEU A 93 -25.91 -3.87 -4.75
C LEU A 93 -24.80 -4.25 -5.76
N PRO A 94 -23.90 -5.20 -5.40
CA PRO A 94 -22.80 -5.61 -6.26
C PRO A 94 -23.31 -6.39 -7.47
N GLN A 95 -22.86 -6.00 -8.65
CA GLN A 95 -23.22 -6.62 -9.93
C GLN A 95 -22.26 -7.76 -10.30
N PRO A 96 -22.67 -8.66 -11.21
CA PRO A 96 -21.80 -9.75 -11.70
C PRO A 96 -20.52 -9.27 -12.38
N ASP A 97 -20.55 -8.10 -13.01
CA ASP A 97 -19.42 -7.50 -13.73
C ASP A 97 -18.44 -6.70 -12.83
N GLY A 98 -18.71 -6.67 -11.54
CA GLY A 98 -17.89 -5.99 -10.55
C GLY A 98 -18.21 -4.53 -10.27
N ARG A 99 -19.23 -3.98 -10.92
CA ARG A 99 -19.76 -2.65 -10.60
C ARG A 99 -20.77 -2.70 -9.47
N TRP A 100 -21.11 -1.54 -8.95
CA TRP A 100 -22.11 -1.34 -7.91
C TRP A 100 -23.30 -0.59 -8.47
N ALA A 101 -24.50 -1.03 -8.09
CA ALA A 101 -25.68 -0.19 -8.14
C ALA A 101 -25.94 0.35 -6.73
N LEU A 102 -26.20 1.66 -6.62
CA LEU A 102 -26.55 2.31 -5.36
C LEU A 102 -28.05 2.56 -5.37
N GLN A 103 -28.78 1.90 -4.48
CA GLN A 103 -30.23 2.08 -4.36
C GLN A 103 -30.54 2.92 -3.13
N SER A 104 -31.35 3.96 -3.26
CA SER A 104 -31.93 4.66 -2.12
C SER A 104 -32.80 3.69 -1.32
N GLU A 105 -32.42 3.43 -0.07
CA GLU A 105 -33.17 2.57 0.83
C GLU A 105 -34.61 3.08 1.09
N PRO A 106 -34.85 4.38 1.35
CA PRO A 106 -36.20 4.87 1.59
C PRO A 106 -37.12 4.89 0.37
N HIS A 107 -36.56 5.05 -0.84
CA HIS A 107 -37.35 5.33 -2.06
C HIS A 107 -37.29 4.22 -3.11
N GLY A 108 -36.40 3.24 -2.94
CA GLY A 108 -36.24 2.10 -3.85
C GLY A 108 -35.71 2.45 -5.25
N ARG A 109 -35.22 3.67 -5.46
CA ARG A 109 -34.68 4.17 -6.75
C ARG A 109 -33.16 4.03 -6.83
N PHE A 110 -32.63 3.92 -8.04
CA PHE A 110 -31.19 3.76 -8.29
C PHE A 110 -30.53 5.09 -8.63
N PHE A 111 -29.34 5.30 -8.08
CA PHE A 111 -28.50 6.48 -8.25
C PHE A 111 -27.54 6.32 -9.42
N GLY A 112 -27.57 7.27 -10.35
CA GLY A 112 -26.78 7.24 -11.57
C GLY A 112 -26.77 8.56 -12.32
N GLY A 113 -26.12 8.53 -13.48
CA GLY A 113 -26.07 9.65 -14.42
C GLY A 113 -24.66 10.02 -14.88
N THR A 114 -24.60 11.08 -15.67
CA THR A 114 -23.36 11.58 -16.27
C THR A 114 -23.23 13.08 -16.07
N GLU A 115 -21.98 13.56 -15.96
CA GLU A 115 -21.66 14.97 -15.78
C GLU A 115 -22.49 15.61 -14.64
N ASP A 116 -23.20 16.70 -14.89
CA ASP A 116 -24.04 17.39 -13.91
C ASP A 116 -25.48 16.83 -13.82
N GLN A 117 -25.81 15.80 -14.60
CA GLN A 117 -27.14 15.19 -14.68
C GLN A 117 -27.24 13.94 -13.81
N LEU A 118 -26.81 14.05 -12.55
CA LEU A 118 -26.96 12.97 -11.57
C LEU A 118 -28.35 12.99 -10.94
N SER A 119 -28.97 11.82 -10.85
CA SER A 119 -30.28 11.65 -10.20
C SER A 119 -30.39 10.28 -9.53
N CYS A 120 -31.34 10.15 -8.61
CA CYS A 120 -31.70 8.90 -7.96
C CYS A 120 -33.19 8.58 -8.20
N PHE A 121 -33.57 8.44 -9.46
CA PHE A 121 -34.97 8.22 -9.86
C PHE A 121 -35.19 6.96 -10.70
N ALA A 122 -34.13 6.30 -11.15
CA ALA A 122 -34.27 5.11 -11.98
C ALA A 122 -34.94 3.96 -11.20
N THR A 123 -35.89 3.25 -11.83
CA THR A 123 -36.59 2.09 -11.22
C THR A 123 -35.92 0.75 -11.57
N ALA A 124 -35.00 0.76 -12.54
CA ALA A 124 -34.20 -0.39 -12.94
C ALA A 124 -32.75 0.05 -13.18
N VAL A 125 -31.81 -0.88 -13.05
CA VAL A 125 -30.39 -0.63 -13.25
C VAL A 125 -30.07 -0.62 -14.75
N SER A 126 -29.58 0.50 -15.25
CA SER A 126 -28.95 0.61 -16.57
C SER A 126 -27.45 0.91 -16.43
N PRO A 127 -26.66 0.98 -17.53
CA PRO A 127 -25.26 1.38 -17.44
C PRO A 127 -25.02 2.70 -16.69
N ALA A 128 -25.97 3.65 -16.74
CA ALA A 128 -25.86 4.94 -16.09
C ALA A 128 -25.90 4.87 -14.54
N GLU A 129 -26.49 3.82 -13.97
CA GLU A 129 -26.59 3.57 -12.52
C GLU A 129 -25.47 2.68 -11.98
N LEU A 130 -24.49 2.32 -12.83
CA LEU A 130 -23.41 1.42 -12.48
C LEU A 130 -22.11 2.17 -12.19
N TRP A 131 -21.62 2.00 -10.96
CA TRP A 131 -20.43 2.64 -10.45
C TRP A 131 -19.31 1.63 -10.23
N THR A 132 -18.09 1.98 -10.62
CA THR A 132 -16.89 1.22 -10.31
C THR A 132 -16.21 1.82 -9.09
N VAL A 133 -15.84 0.98 -8.12
CA VAL A 133 -15.11 1.44 -6.93
C VAL A 133 -13.62 1.50 -7.20
N HIS A 134 -13.04 2.67 -7.02
CA HIS A 134 -11.60 2.89 -7.12
C HIS A 134 -11.01 3.32 -5.77
N LEU A 135 -10.23 2.46 -5.11
CA LEU A 135 -9.65 2.74 -3.82
C LEU A 135 -8.73 3.97 -3.89
N ALA A 136 -8.92 4.90 -2.97
CA ALA A 136 -8.15 6.14 -2.83
C ALA A 136 -6.98 5.93 -1.85
N ILE A 137 -6.23 4.84 -2.04
CA ILE A 137 -5.12 4.45 -1.16
C ILE A 137 -3.89 4.14 -2.01
N HIS A 138 -2.73 4.09 -1.37
CA HIS A 138 -1.55 3.55 -2.02
C HIS A 138 -1.79 2.07 -2.40
N PRO A 139 -1.49 1.63 -3.63
CA PRO A 139 -1.82 0.29 -4.10
C PRO A 139 -1.05 -0.81 -3.35
N GLN A 140 0.08 -0.47 -2.73
CA GLN A 140 0.85 -1.40 -1.90
C GLN A 140 0.36 -1.35 -0.46
N ALA A 141 0.00 -2.50 0.07
CA ALA A 141 -0.61 -2.64 1.37
C ALA A 141 -0.29 -4.00 2.00
N HIS A 142 -0.62 -4.12 3.28
CA HIS A 142 -0.66 -5.38 3.99
C HIS A 142 -2.11 -5.81 4.19
N LEU A 143 -2.38 -7.10 3.99
CA LEU A 143 -3.73 -7.66 4.06
C LEU A 143 -3.87 -8.48 5.33
N LEU A 144 -4.73 -8.04 6.25
CA LEU A 144 -4.98 -8.69 7.54
C LEU A 144 -6.32 -9.43 7.51
N SER A 145 -6.31 -10.74 7.71
CA SER A 145 -7.55 -11.52 7.87
C SER A 145 -8.22 -11.18 9.19
N VAL A 146 -9.51 -10.79 9.15
CA VAL A 146 -10.30 -10.47 10.35
C VAL A 146 -10.58 -11.73 11.18
N SER A 147 -10.85 -12.86 10.54
CA SER A 147 -11.15 -14.12 11.25
C SER A 147 -9.92 -14.71 11.93
N ARG A 148 -8.78 -14.77 11.22
CA ARG A 148 -7.54 -15.36 11.74
C ARG A 148 -6.72 -14.40 12.60
N ARG A 149 -6.89 -13.09 12.42
CA ARG A 149 -6.01 -12.06 12.99
C ARG A 149 -4.56 -12.33 12.59
N ARG A 150 -4.35 -12.57 11.30
CA ARG A 150 -3.06 -12.93 10.69
C ARG A 150 -2.93 -12.26 9.33
N TYR A 151 -1.72 -11.85 9.00
CA TYR A 151 -1.38 -11.17 7.75
C TYR A 151 -1.18 -12.19 6.64
N ALA A 152 -1.65 -11.83 5.45
CA ALA A 152 -1.34 -12.52 4.22
C ALA A 152 0.12 -12.26 3.83
N HIS A 153 0.80 -13.31 3.40
CA HIS A 153 2.15 -13.22 2.84
C HIS A 153 2.37 -14.34 1.82
N LEU A 154 3.30 -14.13 0.90
CA LEU A 154 3.76 -15.17 -0.02
C LEU A 154 4.56 -16.21 0.76
N CYS A 155 4.17 -17.49 0.68
CA CYS A 155 4.96 -18.59 1.19
C CYS A 155 5.74 -19.25 0.03
N PRO A 156 7.06 -19.03 -0.11
CA PRO A 156 7.81 -19.57 -1.25
C PRO A 156 7.90 -21.10 -1.26
N ARG A 157 7.73 -21.75 -0.10
CA ARG A 157 7.79 -23.22 0.03
C ARG A 157 6.54 -23.90 -0.53
N GLU A 158 5.38 -23.33 -0.22
CA GLU A 158 4.09 -23.86 -0.66
C GLU A 158 3.62 -23.27 -2.00
N ASP A 159 4.29 -22.21 -2.48
CA ASP A 159 3.96 -21.48 -3.70
C ASP A 159 2.55 -20.84 -3.68
N GLU A 160 2.10 -20.44 -2.50
CA GLU A 160 0.76 -19.91 -2.22
C GLU A 160 0.83 -18.64 -1.35
N ILE A 161 -0.25 -17.86 -1.35
CA ILE A 161 -0.45 -16.78 -0.36
C ILE A 161 -1.14 -17.36 0.87
N MET A 162 -0.50 -17.26 2.02
CA MET A 162 -0.99 -17.78 3.30
C MET A 162 -1.32 -16.64 4.26
N ALA A 163 -2.40 -16.76 5.03
CA ALA A 163 -2.80 -15.79 6.04
C ALA A 163 -2.59 -16.35 7.46
N ASP A 164 -1.33 -16.63 7.81
CA ASP A 164 -0.90 -17.16 9.10
C ASP A 164 0.22 -16.35 9.78
N SER A 165 0.73 -15.30 9.13
CA SER A 165 1.79 -14.46 9.69
C SER A 165 1.29 -13.53 10.80
N ASN A 166 2.06 -13.40 11.89
CA ASN A 166 1.72 -12.54 13.02
C ASN A 166 1.99 -11.05 12.75
N THR A 167 2.92 -10.74 11.86
CA THR A 167 3.40 -9.38 11.57
C THR A 167 3.65 -9.24 10.08
N PRO A 168 3.31 -8.10 9.45
CA PRO A 168 3.54 -7.91 8.03
C PRO A 168 4.97 -7.43 7.79
N TRP A 169 5.92 -8.34 7.95
CA TRP A 169 7.35 -8.07 7.88
C TRP A 169 7.96 -8.76 6.68
N GLY A 170 8.98 -8.14 6.09
CA GLY A 170 9.66 -8.69 4.93
C GLY A 170 8.93 -8.41 3.62
N VAL A 171 9.60 -8.77 2.53
CA VAL A 171 9.13 -8.55 1.16
C VAL A 171 7.93 -9.44 0.81
N ASP A 172 7.81 -10.59 1.44
CA ASP A 172 6.72 -11.55 1.23
C ASP A 172 5.37 -11.08 1.78
N ALA A 173 5.35 -10.21 2.79
CA ALA A 173 4.14 -9.59 3.32
C ALA A 173 3.57 -8.47 2.44
N LEU A 174 4.28 -8.06 1.38
CA LEU A 174 3.87 -7.00 0.47
C LEU A 174 2.82 -7.52 -0.53
N ILE A 175 1.63 -6.95 -0.50
CA ILE A 175 0.58 -7.18 -1.50
C ILE A 175 0.37 -5.89 -2.29
N THR A 176 0.40 -6.00 -3.62
CA THR A 176 0.09 -4.87 -4.51
C THR A 176 -1.28 -5.08 -5.15
N LEU A 177 -2.20 -4.16 -4.88
CA LEU A 177 -3.52 -4.08 -5.49
C LEU A 177 -3.41 -3.44 -6.87
N ILE A 178 -3.56 -4.23 -7.92
CA ILE A 178 -3.52 -3.77 -9.31
C ILE A 178 -4.95 -3.57 -9.80
N PHE A 179 -5.31 -2.31 -10.09
CA PHE A 179 -6.61 -1.99 -10.67
C PHE A 179 -6.54 -2.09 -12.20
N GLN A 180 -7.30 -3.02 -12.79
CA GLN A 180 -7.36 -3.23 -14.23
C GLN A 180 -8.77 -3.64 -14.63
N ASN A 181 -9.26 -3.11 -15.75
CA ASN A 181 -10.58 -3.43 -16.30
C ASN A 181 -11.72 -3.35 -15.25
N ARG A 182 -11.70 -2.32 -14.40
CA ARG A 182 -12.69 -2.08 -13.33
C ARG A 182 -12.68 -3.10 -12.18
N GLN A 183 -11.68 -3.98 -12.11
CA GLN A 183 -11.49 -4.97 -11.06
C GLN A 183 -10.10 -4.85 -10.42
N TYR A 184 -9.88 -5.58 -9.33
CA TYR A 184 -8.61 -5.63 -8.61
C TYR A 184 -7.95 -6.99 -8.73
N CYS A 185 -6.66 -7.01 -8.98
CA CYS A 185 -5.84 -8.20 -8.87
C CYS A 185 -4.91 -8.06 -7.66
N LEU A 186 -4.70 -9.14 -6.92
CA LEU A 186 -3.77 -9.19 -5.80
C LEU A 186 -2.44 -9.72 -6.31
N LYS A 187 -1.42 -8.85 -6.37
CA LYS A 187 -0.09 -9.19 -6.88
C LYS A 187 0.90 -9.38 -5.73
N SER A 188 1.57 -10.53 -5.69
CA SER A 188 2.65 -10.85 -4.75
C SER A 188 3.96 -10.17 -5.13
N CYS A 189 4.94 -10.20 -4.23
CA CYS A 189 6.22 -9.52 -4.40
C CYS A 189 7.09 -10.08 -5.55
N ASP A 190 6.90 -11.34 -5.92
CA ASP A 190 7.54 -11.99 -7.07
C ASP A 190 6.81 -11.72 -8.40
N SER A 191 5.87 -10.78 -8.39
CA SER A 191 5.11 -10.31 -9.55
C SER A 191 4.05 -11.25 -10.12
N ARG A 192 3.64 -12.28 -9.38
CA ARG A 192 2.50 -13.13 -9.74
C ARG A 192 1.19 -12.63 -9.14
N PHE A 193 0.06 -13.02 -9.71
CA PHE A 193 -1.29 -12.68 -9.30
C PHE A 193 -1.97 -13.87 -8.61
N LEU A 194 -2.71 -13.59 -7.54
CA LEU A 194 -3.49 -14.60 -6.83
C LEU A 194 -4.75 -14.96 -7.60
N ARG A 195 -4.86 -16.23 -7.96
CA ARG A 195 -6.06 -16.80 -8.57
C ARG A 195 -7.03 -17.33 -7.52
N SER A 196 -8.31 -17.38 -7.86
CA SER A 196 -9.40 -17.79 -6.96
C SER A 196 -9.29 -19.24 -6.47
N ASP A 197 -8.48 -20.10 -7.11
CA ASP A 197 -8.21 -21.46 -6.61
C ASP A 197 -7.06 -21.53 -5.58
N GLY A 198 -6.37 -20.41 -5.33
CA GLY A 198 -5.25 -20.28 -4.40
C GLY A 198 -3.87 -20.28 -5.08
N ARG A 199 -3.80 -20.57 -6.38
CA ARG A 199 -2.53 -20.59 -7.12
C ARG A 199 -2.09 -19.19 -7.55
N LEU A 200 -0.79 -19.07 -7.83
CA LEU A 200 -0.17 -17.85 -8.35
C LEU A 200 0.06 -17.96 -9.87
N VAL A 201 -0.33 -16.94 -10.62
CA VAL A 201 -0.24 -16.90 -12.10
C VAL A 201 0.47 -15.63 -12.58
N TRP A 202 1.09 -15.65 -13.75
CA TRP A 202 1.85 -14.50 -14.26
C TRP A 202 0.97 -13.42 -14.90
N GLU A 203 -0.21 -13.80 -15.39
CA GLU A 203 -1.12 -12.91 -16.10
C GLU A 203 -2.43 -12.73 -15.30
N PRO A 204 -3.02 -11.52 -15.29
CA PRO A 204 -4.27 -11.23 -14.59
C PRO A 204 -5.48 -11.76 -15.38
N GLU A 205 -5.63 -13.07 -15.39
CA GLU A 205 -6.79 -13.75 -15.98
C GLU A 205 -8.07 -13.51 -15.17
N ALA A 206 -9.24 -13.81 -15.74
CA ALA A 206 -10.54 -13.52 -15.09
C ALA A 206 -10.67 -14.09 -13.66
N ARG A 207 -10.04 -15.23 -13.37
CA ARG A 207 -10.04 -15.85 -12.04
C ARG A 207 -9.03 -15.23 -11.06
N ALA A 208 -8.17 -14.35 -11.51
CA ALA A 208 -7.25 -13.54 -10.69
C ALA A 208 -7.72 -12.09 -10.51
N CYS A 209 -8.89 -11.76 -11.08
CA CYS A 209 -9.56 -10.48 -10.93
C CYS A 209 -10.69 -10.57 -9.91
N TYR A 210 -10.77 -9.59 -9.02
CA TYR A 210 -11.73 -9.53 -7.93
C TYR A 210 -12.47 -8.20 -7.91
N THR A 211 -13.75 -8.30 -7.62
CA THR A 211 -14.61 -7.17 -7.27
C THR A 211 -14.52 -6.92 -5.79
N LEU A 212 -14.40 -5.65 -5.40
CA LEU A 212 -14.41 -5.28 -3.99
C LEU A 212 -15.84 -5.10 -3.48
N GLU A 213 -16.12 -5.70 -2.33
CA GLU A 213 -17.32 -5.48 -1.54
C GLU A 213 -16.94 -4.96 -0.15
N PHE A 214 -17.79 -4.12 0.44
CA PHE A 214 -17.54 -3.50 1.72
C PHE A 214 -18.62 -3.96 2.69
N LYS A 215 -18.18 -4.51 3.82
CA LYS A 215 -19.10 -4.97 4.85
C LYS A 215 -18.53 -4.65 6.22
N ALA A 216 -19.32 -3.96 7.04
CA ALA A 216 -18.92 -3.51 8.38
C ALA A 216 -17.55 -2.78 8.40
N GLY A 217 -17.28 -1.97 7.37
CA GLY A 217 -16.01 -1.23 7.22
C GLY A 217 -14.80 -2.08 6.83
N LYS A 218 -14.99 -3.34 6.43
CA LYS A 218 -13.96 -4.28 5.96
C LYS A 218 -14.10 -4.58 4.48
N LEU A 219 -13.02 -5.02 3.85
CA LEU A 219 -13.02 -5.44 2.45
C LEU A 219 -13.33 -6.94 2.32
N ALA A 220 -14.06 -7.29 1.27
CA ALA A 220 -14.19 -8.65 0.77
C ALA A 220 -13.84 -8.67 -0.72
N PHE A 221 -13.17 -9.74 -1.17
CA PHE A 221 -12.74 -9.90 -2.57
C PHE A 221 -13.59 -10.97 -3.23
N LYS A 222 -14.48 -10.55 -4.14
CA LYS A 222 -15.41 -11.42 -4.86
C LYS A 222 -14.83 -11.84 -6.21
N ASP A 223 -14.74 -13.14 -6.47
CA ASP A 223 -14.26 -13.71 -7.73
C ASP A 223 -15.33 -13.65 -8.85
N CYS A 224 -14.95 -14.09 -10.05
CA CYS A 224 -15.82 -14.14 -11.22
C CYS A 224 -17.01 -15.11 -11.09
N ASP A 225 -16.96 -16.07 -10.17
CA ASP A 225 -18.03 -17.04 -9.91
C ASP A 225 -18.95 -16.56 -8.75
N GLY A 226 -18.72 -15.35 -8.24
CA GLY A 226 -19.51 -14.74 -7.17
C GLY A 226 -19.19 -15.25 -5.76
N ARG A 227 -18.04 -15.92 -5.59
CA ARG A 227 -17.52 -16.42 -4.32
C ARG A 227 -16.46 -15.47 -3.78
N TYR A 228 -16.09 -15.61 -2.51
CA TYR A 228 -15.18 -14.67 -1.85
C TYR A 228 -13.89 -15.34 -1.42
N LEU A 229 -12.78 -14.60 -1.50
CA LEU A 229 -11.51 -15.02 -0.91
C LEU A 229 -11.65 -15.16 0.60
N ALA A 230 -11.11 -16.24 1.14
CA ALA A 230 -11.01 -16.49 2.57
C ALA A 230 -9.75 -17.33 2.85
N PRO A 231 -9.16 -17.25 4.05
CA PRO A 231 -8.10 -18.17 4.48
C PRO A 231 -8.63 -19.58 4.77
N VAL A 232 -8.30 -20.55 3.92
CA VAL A 232 -8.81 -21.93 3.98
C VAL A 232 -7.76 -22.91 4.51
N GLY A 233 -8.19 -23.89 5.31
CA GLY A 233 -7.34 -24.97 5.81
C GLY A 233 -6.39 -24.54 6.95
N PRO A 234 -5.62 -25.45 7.56
CA PRO A 234 -4.77 -25.12 8.70
C PRO A 234 -3.77 -23.99 8.41
N ALA A 235 -3.11 -24.07 7.25
CA ALA A 235 -2.16 -23.09 6.71
C ALA A 235 -2.81 -21.73 6.39
N GLY A 236 -4.13 -21.68 6.16
CA GLY A 236 -4.81 -20.43 5.82
C GLY A 236 -4.49 -19.94 4.41
N THR A 237 -4.34 -20.86 3.46
CA THR A 237 -4.22 -20.56 2.03
C THR A 237 -5.35 -19.65 1.59
N LEU A 238 -5.00 -18.52 0.99
CA LEU A 238 -5.95 -17.52 0.53
C LEU A 238 -6.53 -17.95 -0.81
N ARG A 239 -7.82 -18.33 -0.82
CA ARG A 239 -8.53 -18.74 -2.03
C ARG A 239 -10.02 -18.52 -1.91
N ALA A 240 -10.75 -18.61 -3.01
CA ALA A 240 -12.20 -18.50 -3.00
C ALA A 240 -12.83 -19.68 -2.22
N GLY A 241 -13.66 -19.34 -1.24
CA GLY A 241 -14.44 -20.29 -0.46
C GLY A 241 -15.66 -20.81 -1.23
N ARG A 242 -16.65 -21.29 -0.49
CA ARG A 242 -17.97 -21.69 -1.05
C ARG A 242 -19.05 -20.65 -0.84
N ASN A 243 -18.76 -19.62 -0.03
CA ASN A 243 -19.74 -18.62 0.38
C ASN A 243 -20.02 -17.65 -0.76
N THR A 244 -21.31 -17.35 -0.98
CA THR A 244 -21.80 -16.38 -1.97
C THR A 244 -22.18 -15.03 -1.35
N ARG A 245 -21.98 -14.89 -0.03
CA ARG A 245 -22.08 -13.65 0.73
C ARG A 245 -20.91 -13.58 1.70
N PRO A 246 -20.28 -12.42 1.91
CA PRO A 246 -19.12 -12.33 2.78
C PRO A 246 -19.54 -12.48 4.25
N GLY A 247 -19.02 -13.49 4.93
CA GLY A 247 -19.07 -13.65 6.38
C GLY A 247 -17.77 -13.16 7.01
N LYS A 248 -17.55 -13.43 8.30
CA LYS A 248 -16.35 -12.98 9.03
C LYS A 248 -15.04 -13.51 8.42
N ASP A 249 -15.08 -14.68 7.79
CA ASP A 249 -13.89 -15.33 7.21
C ASP A 249 -13.44 -14.69 5.90
N GLU A 250 -14.36 -14.02 5.21
CA GLU A 250 -14.13 -13.33 3.94
C GLU A 250 -13.76 -11.84 4.11
N LEU A 251 -13.68 -11.35 5.36
CA LEU A 251 -13.36 -9.96 5.64
C LEU A 251 -11.88 -9.76 5.92
N PHE A 252 -11.35 -8.68 5.32
CA PHE A 252 -9.97 -8.25 5.45
C PHE A 252 -9.89 -6.79 5.84
N ASP A 253 -8.91 -6.51 6.69
CA ASP A 253 -8.38 -5.18 6.92
C ASP A 253 -7.22 -4.93 5.97
N LEU A 254 -7.15 -3.70 5.48
CA LEU A 254 -6.05 -3.24 4.65
C LEU A 254 -5.25 -2.21 5.42
N GLU A 255 -3.95 -2.42 5.49
CA GLU A 255 -3.02 -1.55 6.21
C GLU A 255 -1.98 -0.98 5.26
N GLU A 256 -1.52 0.23 5.55
CA GLU A 256 -0.46 0.86 4.77
C GLU A 256 0.85 0.07 4.87
N SER A 257 1.44 -0.24 3.73
CA SER A 257 2.77 -0.84 3.69
C SER A 257 3.83 0.23 3.82
N HIS A 258 4.42 0.31 5.00
CA HIS A 258 5.54 1.21 5.25
C HIS A 258 6.82 0.66 4.63
N PRO A 259 7.73 1.53 4.14
CA PRO A 259 9.02 1.10 3.65
C PRO A 259 9.78 0.27 4.70
N GLN A 260 10.22 -0.91 4.30
CA GLN A 260 11.13 -1.73 5.08
C GLN A 260 12.47 -1.76 4.37
N VAL A 261 13.53 -1.52 5.13
CA VAL A 261 14.88 -1.32 4.59
C VAL A 261 15.86 -2.26 5.27
N VAL A 262 16.92 -2.55 4.52
CA VAL A 262 18.08 -3.28 5.01
C VAL A 262 19.28 -2.34 4.90
N LEU A 263 20.12 -2.34 5.92
CA LEU A 263 21.29 -1.45 6.00
C LEU A 263 22.56 -2.30 5.94
N VAL A 264 23.46 -1.94 5.04
CA VAL A 264 24.78 -2.57 4.89
C VAL A 264 25.84 -1.60 5.37
N ALA A 265 26.66 -2.02 6.34
CA ALA A 265 27.74 -1.20 6.85
C ALA A 265 29.00 -1.28 5.98
N ALA A 266 30.03 -0.50 6.32
CA ALA A 266 31.28 -0.43 5.55
C ALA A 266 32.06 -1.76 5.48
N ASN A 267 31.78 -2.72 6.38
CA ASN A 267 32.35 -4.07 6.33
C ASN A 267 31.60 -5.02 5.38
N HIS A 268 30.65 -4.52 4.58
CA HIS A 268 29.81 -5.31 3.68
C HIS A 268 28.92 -6.34 4.39
N ARG A 269 28.66 -6.16 5.68
CA ARG A 269 27.72 -6.98 6.44
C ARG A 269 26.42 -6.24 6.71
N TYR A 270 25.35 -7.01 6.82
CA TYR A 270 24.03 -6.54 7.17
C TYR A 270 23.96 -6.15 8.65
N VAL A 271 23.34 -4.99 8.88
CA VAL A 271 22.96 -4.53 10.21
C VAL A 271 21.82 -5.39 10.74
N SER A 272 21.93 -5.79 12.00
CA SER A 272 21.08 -6.82 12.61
C SER A 272 20.82 -6.56 14.08
N VAL A 273 19.68 -7.04 14.56
CA VAL A 273 19.31 -7.16 15.99
C VAL A 273 19.35 -8.61 16.51
N ARG A 274 19.97 -9.54 15.77
CA ARG A 274 20.02 -10.97 16.12
C ARG A 274 20.87 -11.25 17.37
N GLN A 275 21.92 -10.45 17.60
CA GLN A 275 22.86 -10.63 18.72
C GLN A 275 22.38 -9.99 20.04
N GLY A 276 21.09 -9.65 20.14
CA GLY A 276 20.48 -9.06 21.31
C GLY A 276 20.08 -7.61 21.10
N VAL A 277 20.13 -6.80 22.17
CA VAL A 277 19.60 -5.42 22.16
C VAL A 277 20.43 -4.44 21.34
N ASN A 278 21.72 -4.71 21.15
CA ASN A 278 22.62 -3.83 20.41
C ASN A 278 22.49 -4.08 18.91
N VAL A 279 22.37 -2.98 18.16
CA VAL A 279 22.35 -3.04 16.69
C VAL A 279 23.77 -3.25 16.19
N SER A 280 23.99 -4.25 15.34
CA SER A 280 25.33 -4.63 14.88
C SER A 280 25.38 -5.11 13.43
N ALA A 281 26.43 -4.73 12.70
CA ALA A 281 26.66 -5.11 11.31
C ALA A 281 27.50 -6.39 11.21
N ASN A 282 26.86 -7.54 11.43
CA ASN A 282 27.55 -8.82 11.63
C ASN A 282 26.97 -9.99 10.83
N GLN A 283 25.94 -9.79 10.01
CA GLN A 283 25.26 -10.87 9.28
C GLN A 283 25.56 -10.80 7.77
N ASP A 284 25.49 -11.97 7.11
CA ASP A 284 25.73 -12.12 5.67
C ASP A 284 24.43 -12.36 4.88
N GLU A 285 23.31 -12.54 5.57
CA GLU A 285 22.00 -12.83 4.98
C GLU A 285 20.99 -11.72 5.32
N GLU A 286 20.08 -11.47 4.38
CA GLU A 286 18.91 -10.62 4.57
C GLU A 286 17.76 -11.47 5.11
N LEU A 287 17.54 -11.40 6.43
CA LEU A 287 16.39 -12.00 7.07
C LEU A 287 15.67 -10.94 7.92
N ASP A 288 14.62 -11.38 8.60
CA ASP A 288 13.75 -10.54 9.40
C ASP A 288 14.43 -9.67 10.47
N HIS A 289 15.55 -10.14 11.01
CA HIS A 289 16.34 -9.41 12.02
C HIS A 289 17.25 -8.33 11.41
N GLU A 290 17.41 -8.34 10.09
CA GLU A 290 18.21 -7.41 9.30
C GLU A 290 17.33 -6.39 8.55
N THR A 291 16.03 -6.65 8.51
CA THR A 291 15.01 -5.76 7.95
C THR A 291 14.43 -4.85 9.03
N PHE A 292 14.35 -3.55 8.75
CA PHE A 292 13.83 -2.52 9.65
C PHE A 292 12.75 -1.70 8.97
N LEU A 293 11.61 -1.50 9.62
CA LEU A 293 10.58 -0.58 9.16
C LEU A 293 11.10 0.85 9.34
N MET A 294 11.12 1.61 8.26
CA MET A 294 11.63 2.98 8.22
C MET A 294 10.48 3.96 8.00
N GLN A 295 10.35 4.93 8.90
CA GLN A 295 9.41 6.03 8.78
C GLN A 295 10.14 7.36 8.76
N ILE A 296 9.71 8.28 7.91
CA ILE A 296 10.22 9.65 7.86
C ILE A 296 9.16 10.55 8.49
N ASP A 297 9.55 11.24 9.55
CA ASP A 297 8.70 12.21 10.21
C ASP A 297 8.45 13.42 9.30
N GLN A 298 7.18 13.83 9.18
CA GLN A 298 6.79 14.85 8.21
C GLN A 298 7.27 16.26 8.60
N GLU A 299 7.46 16.53 9.88
CA GLU A 299 7.84 17.85 10.39
C GLU A 299 9.37 18.00 10.42
N THR A 300 10.04 17.10 11.11
CA THR A 300 11.50 17.14 11.33
C THR A 300 12.30 16.59 10.16
N LYS A 301 11.67 15.83 9.25
CA LYS A 301 12.32 15.09 8.15
C LYS A 301 13.34 14.04 8.61
N LYS A 302 13.37 13.71 9.90
CA LYS A 302 14.22 12.65 10.46
C LYS A 302 13.55 11.30 10.28
N CYS A 303 14.37 10.26 10.23
CA CYS A 303 13.91 8.89 10.10
C CYS A 303 13.96 8.13 11.42
N THR A 304 13.05 7.19 11.59
CA THR A 304 13.08 6.17 12.65
C THR A 304 13.26 4.80 12.02
N PHE A 305 13.85 3.88 12.79
CA PHE A 305 13.98 2.47 12.39
C PHE A 305 13.34 1.61 13.46
N TYR A 306 12.33 0.82 13.09
CA TYR A 306 11.68 -0.13 13.97
C TYR A 306 12.12 -1.55 13.61
N ALA A 307 12.46 -2.35 14.60
CA ALA A 307 12.92 -3.73 14.42
C ALA A 307 11.78 -4.72 14.67
N ARG A 308 11.85 -5.90 14.04
CA ARG A 308 10.85 -6.97 14.22
C ARG A 308 10.71 -7.44 15.67
N THR A 309 11.75 -7.26 16.47
CA THR A 309 11.75 -7.58 17.91
C THR A 309 10.84 -6.68 18.73
N GLY A 310 10.28 -5.62 18.14
CA GLY A 310 9.27 -4.77 18.76
C GLY A 310 9.77 -3.43 19.28
N GLY A 311 11.02 -3.06 18.99
CA GLY A 311 11.65 -1.83 19.47
C GLY A 311 12.17 -0.93 18.35
N TYR A 312 12.09 0.38 18.56
CA TYR A 312 12.78 1.38 17.77
C TYR A 312 14.27 1.40 18.11
N TRP A 313 15.07 1.67 17.09
CA TRP A 313 16.47 2.07 17.26
C TRP A 313 16.51 3.33 18.13
N THR A 314 17.41 3.35 19.10
CA THR A 314 17.58 4.44 20.05
C THR A 314 19.03 4.64 20.39
N LEU A 315 19.44 5.90 20.47
CA LEU A 315 20.72 6.31 21.02
C LEU A 315 20.70 6.17 22.55
N VAL A 316 21.63 5.41 23.10
CA VAL A 316 21.81 5.29 24.55
C VAL A 316 22.97 6.17 25.06
N THR A 317 23.02 6.40 26.37
CA THR A 317 23.92 7.38 27.04
C THR A 317 25.40 7.21 26.71
N HIS A 318 25.88 5.99 26.52
CA HIS A 318 27.26 5.69 26.15
C HIS A 318 27.53 5.76 24.63
N GLY A 319 26.61 6.32 23.85
CA GLY A 319 26.71 6.51 22.41
C GLY A 319 26.34 5.28 21.58
N GLY A 320 25.99 4.14 22.18
CA GLY A 320 25.56 2.94 21.46
C GLY A 320 24.19 3.11 20.78
N ILE A 321 23.93 2.31 19.75
CA ILE A 321 22.60 2.19 19.13
C ILE A 321 21.97 0.85 19.51
N GLN A 322 20.78 0.90 20.11
CA GLN A 322 20.03 -0.27 20.57
C GLN A 322 18.62 -0.29 20.02
N ALA A 323 17.99 -1.46 19.87
CA ALA A 323 16.61 -1.60 19.39
C ALA A 323 15.63 -1.92 20.54
N THR A 324 15.55 -1.03 21.52
CA THR A 324 14.81 -1.26 22.78
C THR A 324 13.72 -0.23 23.06
N ALA A 325 13.67 0.89 22.34
CA ALA A 325 12.70 1.94 22.62
C ALA A 325 11.29 1.52 22.17
N THR A 326 10.30 1.68 23.02
CA THR A 326 8.90 1.31 22.71
C THR A 326 8.12 2.46 22.06
N GLN A 327 8.62 3.69 22.18
CA GLN A 327 7.99 4.90 21.67
C GLN A 327 9.02 5.77 20.94
N VAL A 328 8.52 6.57 20.00
CA VAL A 328 9.33 7.55 19.27
C VAL A 328 9.70 8.70 20.20
N SER A 329 10.98 9.10 20.16
CA SER A 329 11.52 10.24 20.89
C SER A 329 12.68 10.86 20.12
N ALA A 330 13.25 11.97 20.60
CA ALA A 330 14.42 12.57 19.97
C ALA A 330 15.57 11.56 19.78
N ASN A 331 15.79 10.65 20.73
CA ASN A 331 16.87 9.65 20.67
C ASN A 331 16.61 8.51 19.69
N THR A 332 15.36 8.32 19.22
CA THR A 332 15.03 7.31 18.21
C THR A 332 15.02 7.87 16.79
N MET A 333 15.25 9.18 16.66
CA MET A 333 15.23 9.87 15.37
C MET A 333 16.66 10.11 14.87
N PHE A 334 16.86 9.79 13.60
CA PHE A 334 18.13 9.91 12.90
C PHE A 334 17.97 10.85 11.71
N GLU A 335 18.86 11.81 11.59
CA GLU A 335 18.98 12.61 10.38
C GLU A 335 19.71 11.78 9.31
N MET A 336 19.17 11.81 8.09
CA MET A 336 19.63 10.98 6.98
C MET A 336 20.27 11.87 5.91
N GLU A 337 21.57 11.70 5.70
CA GLU A 337 22.33 12.42 4.68
C GLU A 337 22.67 11.51 3.49
N TRP A 338 22.12 11.81 2.32
CA TRP A 338 22.45 11.12 1.08
C TRP A 338 23.84 11.52 0.57
N ARG A 339 24.68 10.52 0.31
CA ARG A 339 26.06 10.66 -0.17
C ARG A 339 26.25 9.78 -1.39
N GLY A 340 25.71 10.24 -2.53
CA GLY A 340 25.68 9.46 -3.77
C GLY A 340 24.82 8.20 -3.60
N ARG A 341 25.45 7.02 -3.68
CA ARG A 341 24.78 5.71 -3.49
C ARG A 341 24.76 5.21 -2.04
N ARG A 342 25.21 6.04 -1.10
CA ARG A 342 25.35 5.70 0.32
C ARG A 342 24.58 6.70 1.17
N VAL A 343 24.41 6.33 2.43
CA VAL A 343 23.73 7.16 3.41
C VAL A 343 24.59 7.27 4.67
N ALA A 344 24.64 8.46 5.25
CA ALA A 344 25.17 8.69 6.59
C ALA A 344 24.00 8.98 7.53
N LEU A 345 24.03 8.36 8.71
CA LEU A 345 23.01 8.56 9.74
C LEU A 345 23.61 9.37 10.88
N LYS A 346 22.93 10.44 11.29
CA LYS A 346 23.33 11.30 12.41
C LYS A 346 22.30 11.20 13.52
N ALA A 347 22.75 10.89 14.73
CA ALA A 347 21.89 10.69 15.89
C ALA A 347 21.59 12.01 16.61
N SER A 348 20.75 11.96 17.65
CA SER A 348 20.30 13.13 18.43
C SER A 348 21.42 13.87 19.15
N ASN A 349 22.54 13.20 19.46
CA ASN A 349 23.73 13.82 20.04
C ASN A 349 24.57 14.63 19.01
N GLY A 350 24.08 14.76 17.77
CA GLY A 350 24.78 15.48 16.70
C GLY A 350 25.94 14.71 16.08
N ARG A 351 26.15 13.44 16.43
CA ARG A 351 27.23 12.59 15.91
C ARG A 351 26.74 11.58 14.90
N TYR A 352 27.60 11.20 13.97
CA TYR A 352 27.36 10.17 12.98
C TYR A 352 27.50 8.76 13.55
N VAL A 353 26.56 7.91 13.16
CA VAL A 353 26.54 6.47 13.48
C VAL A 353 27.67 5.78 12.74
N CYS A 354 28.55 5.15 13.49
CA CYS A 354 29.71 4.41 13.00
C CYS A 354 29.68 2.98 13.53
N MET A 355 30.35 2.10 12.79
CA MET A 355 30.52 0.71 13.17
C MET A 355 31.84 0.56 13.95
N LYS A 356 31.77 -0.06 15.13
CA LYS A 356 32.94 -0.46 15.94
C LYS A 356 33.62 -1.68 15.32
N LYS A 357 34.85 -2.00 15.78
CA LYS A 357 35.61 -3.19 15.31
C LYS A 357 34.86 -4.52 15.49
N ASN A 358 33.98 -4.60 16.49
CA ASN A 358 33.14 -5.77 16.76
C ASN A 358 31.78 -5.74 16.01
N GLY A 359 31.60 -4.80 15.07
CA GLY A 359 30.39 -4.62 14.27
C GLY A 359 29.26 -3.82 14.94
N GLN A 360 29.33 -3.53 16.24
CA GLN A 360 28.29 -2.77 16.92
C GLN A 360 28.21 -1.33 16.41
N LEU A 361 27.00 -0.80 16.29
CA LEU A 361 26.77 0.58 15.88
C LEU A 361 26.80 1.53 17.08
N ALA A 362 27.44 2.70 16.89
CA ALA A 362 27.51 3.76 17.88
C ALA A 362 27.64 5.14 17.22
N ALA A 363 26.94 6.15 17.75
CA ALA A 363 27.02 7.53 17.30
C ALA A 363 28.17 8.27 18.01
N ILE A 364 29.38 8.10 17.48
CA ILE A 364 30.63 8.57 18.11
C ILE A 364 31.48 9.48 17.23
N SER A 365 31.17 9.63 15.94
CA SER A 365 31.98 10.45 15.02
C SER A 365 31.38 11.82 14.78
N ASP A 366 32.19 12.88 14.81
CA ASP A 366 31.75 14.24 14.45
C ASP A 366 31.77 14.46 12.92
N PHE A 367 32.40 13.55 12.17
CA PHE A 367 32.51 13.62 10.70
C PHE A 367 31.97 12.35 10.04
N VAL A 368 31.43 12.49 8.82
CA VAL A 368 31.16 11.34 7.96
C VAL A 368 32.50 10.81 7.46
N GLY A 369 32.81 9.56 7.79
CA GLY A 369 34.04 8.94 7.29
C GLY A 369 34.05 8.88 5.76
N GLU A 370 35.17 9.28 5.14
CA GLU A 370 35.39 9.06 3.72
C GLU A 370 35.59 7.57 3.44
N HIS A 371 34.93 7.07 2.40
CA HIS A 371 35.21 5.72 1.93
C HIS A 371 36.52 5.72 1.15
N SER A 372 37.64 5.55 1.86
CA SER A 372 38.86 5.06 1.22
C SER A 372 38.68 3.57 0.94
N PRO A 373 38.86 3.06 -0.30
CA PRO A 373 39.00 1.62 -0.50
C PRO A 373 40.21 1.14 0.32
N ALA A 374 40.11 -0.06 0.90
CA ALA A 374 41.21 -0.65 1.64
C ALA A 374 42.45 -0.75 0.74
N ALA A 375 43.42 0.12 0.98
CA ALA A 375 44.75 0.02 0.40
C ALA A 375 45.61 -0.84 1.34
N LEU A 376 45.93 -2.06 0.91
CA LEU A 376 47.21 -2.68 1.25
C LEU A 376 48.08 -2.57 -0.02
N GLY A 377 48.90 -1.56 -0.21
CA GLY A 377 49.17 -0.37 0.61
C GLY A 377 49.46 0.82 -0.29
N GLY A 378 48.95 1.99 0.10
CA GLY A 378 49.20 3.29 -0.54
C GLY A 378 49.09 3.33 -2.08
N ARG A 379 47.91 3.78 -2.56
CA ARG A 379 47.54 4.21 -3.94
C ARG A 379 46.74 3.20 -4.79
N GLY A 380 45.57 3.68 -5.27
CA GLY A 380 44.75 3.17 -6.39
C GLY A 380 44.18 1.75 -6.20
N TRP A 381 42.93 1.39 -6.50
CA TRP A 381 42.10 1.73 -7.65
C TRP A 381 40.63 1.29 -7.39
N ALA A 382 39.76 1.63 -8.35
CA ALA A 382 38.30 1.45 -8.41
C ALA A 382 37.80 0.00 -8.47
N LEU A 383 36.47 -0.21 -8.35
CA LEU A 383 35.67 -0.94 -9.35
C LEU A 383 34.12 -0.84 -9.17
N CYS A 384 33.49 -1.13 -10.31
CA CYS A 384 32.12 -1.04 -10.82
C CYS A 384 31.09 -2.04 -10.24
N PRO A 385 29.80 -2.01 -10.67
CA PRO A 385 28.71 -2.75 -10.02
C PRO A 385 28.60 -4.20 -10.52
N GLY A 386 28.36 -5.13 -9.58
CA GLY A 386 28.02 -6.52 -9.89
C GLY A 386 26.55 -6.68 -10.26
N THR A 387 26.32 -7.13 -11.49
CA THR A 387 25.07 -7.72 -11.96
C THR A 387 24.85 -9.06 -11.24
N VAL A 388 23.65 -9.30 -10.71
CA VAL A 388 23.24 -10.61 -10.21
C VAL A 388 23.10 -11.55 -11.40
N ALA A 389 23.98 -12.54 -11.50
CA ALA A 389 23.88 -13.63 -12.44
C ALA A 389 22.76 -14.59 -12.01
N ALA A 390 21.88 -14.92 -12.96
CA ALA A 390 20.86 -15.95 -12.81
C ALA A 390 21.49 -17.31 -12.45
N GLN A 391 20.99 -17.93 -11.40
CA GLN A 391 21.32 -19.31 -11.03
C GLN A 391 20.74 -20.27 -12.09
N ARG A 392 21.59 -21.15 -12.64
CA ARG A 392 21.18 -22.33 -13.41
C ARG A 392 20.81 -23.48 -12.45
N PRO A 393 19.85 -24.35 -12.81
CA PRO A 393 19.45 -25.48 -11.98
C PRO A 393 20.48 -26.61 -11.97
N TYR A 394 20.56 -27.27 -10.82
CA TYR A 394 21.32 -28.49 -10.55
C TYR A 394 20.82 -29.66 -11.42
N VAL A 395 21.75 -30.43 -11.99
CA VAL A 395 21.49 -31.67 -12.76
C VAL A 395 22.01 -32.88 -11.95
N HIS A 396 21.17 -33.89 -11.74
CA HIS A 396 21.57 -35.20 -11.22
C HIS A 396 22.07 -36.12 -12.36
N PRO A 397 23.07 -36.98 -12.12
CA PRO A 397 23.49 -37.97 -13.11
C PRO A 397 22.84 -39.35 -12.90
N GLY A 398 22.22 -39.88 -13.96
CA GLY A 398 22.37 -41.27 -14.42
C GLY A 398 21.39 -42.34 -13.92
N SER A 399 20.53 -42.86 -14.82
CA SER A 399 20.51 -44.29 -15.17
C SER A 399 19.58 -44.60 -16.38
N ALA A 400 20.21 -45.27 -17.35
CA ALA A 400 19.73 -46.26 -18.33
C ALA A 400 18.30 -46.23 -18.94
N LEU A 401 18.28 -46.17 -20.28
CA LEU A 401 17.24 -46.65 -21.21
C LEU A 401 17.05 -48.20 -21.12
N PRO A 402 15.94 -48.77 -21.64
CA PRO A 402 15.92 -49.15 -23.06
C PRO A 402 14.60 -48.88 -23.84
N ARG A 403 14.79 -48.42 -25.08
CA ARG A 403 14.14 -48.79 -26.36
C ARG A 403 12.80 -49.57 -26.37
N ALA A 404 11.85 -49.05 -27.16
CA ALA A 404 11.01 -49.81 -28.09
C ALA A 404 10.62 -48.95 -29.32
N ALA A 405 10.48 -49.58 -30.48
CA ALA A 405 10.43 -48.99 -31.83
C ALA A 405 9.12 -49.31 -32.58
N ALA A 406 8.74 -48.47 -33.56
CA ALA A 406 7.98 -48.72 -34.82
C ALA A 406 7.27 -47.40 -35.22
N ALA A 407 7.46 -46.70 -36.36
CA ALA A 407 7.59 -46.98 -37.79
C ALA A 407 6.24 -46.86 -38.58
N LEU A 408 6.19 -45.82 -39.44
CA LEU A 408 5.44 -45.62 -40.72
C LEU A 408 3.89 -45.58 -40.65
N ALA A 409 3.11 -44.81 -41.44
CA ALA A 409 3.29 -44.18 -42.75
C ALA A 409 2.32 -42.97 -42.97
N VAL A 410 2.58 -42.21 -44.04
CA VAL A 410 1.83 -41.06 -44.63
C VAL A 410 0.61 -41.55 -45.45
N PRO A 411 -0.40 -40.71 -45.79
CA PRO A 411 -0.36 -40.01 -47.08
C PRO A 411 -0.93 -38.57 -47.11
N ASP A 412 -0.22 -37.71 -47.87
CA ASP A 412 -0.64 -36.67 -48.83
C ASP A 412 -2.00 -35.96 -48.73
N SER A 413 -1.99 -34.63 -48.62
CA SER A 413 -2.01 -33.70 -49.77
C SER A 413 -2.56 -32.30 -49.42
N CYS A 414 -1.90 -31.26 -49.98
CA CYS A 414 -2.34 -29.90 -50.36
C CYS A 414 -3.54 -29.22 -49.64
N SER A 415 -3.55 -27.92 -49.33
CA SER A 415 -2.71 -26.78 -49.70
C SER A 415 -3.37 -25.53 -49.08
N SER A 416 -2.58 -24.56 -48.58
CA SER A 416 -2.73 -23.11 -48.83
C SER A 416 -2.21 -22.26 -47.67
N CYS A 417 -0.99 -21.74 -47.88
CA CYS A 417 -0.55 -20.36 -47.66
C CYS A 417 -0.98 -19.59 -46.39
N ARG A 418 -0.02 -19.40 -45.46
CA ARG A 418 0.47 -18.03 -45.16
C ARG A 418 1.89 -18.04 -44.60
N LYS A 419 2.73 -17.20 -45.22
CA LYS A 419 4.17 -17.01 -45.01
C LYS A 419 4.48 -16.53 -43.59
N GLN A 420 5.36 -17.26 -42.89
CA GLN A 420 6.21 -16.75 -41.82
C GLN A 420 7.52 -16.26 -42.44
N LEU A 421 7.89 -15.01 -42.14
CA LEU A 421 9.23 -14.47 -42.34
C LEU A 421 9.62 -13.85 -41.00
N GLU A 422 10.68 -14.39 -40.42
CA GLU A 422 11.42 -13.85 -39.28
C GLU A 422 11.83 -12.39 -39.53
N PRO A 423 12.10 -11.63 -38.45
CA PRO A 423 13.44 -11.08 -38.41
C PRO A 423 14.10 -11.10 -37.02
N ARG A 424 15.34 -11.59 -37.06
CA ARG A 424 16.54 -11.14 -36.35
C ARG A 424 16.39 -9.95 -35.39
N ALA A 425 16.75 -10.21 -34.13
CA ALA A 425 17.10 -9.20 -33.13
C ALA A 425 18.37 -8.42 -33.51
N PRO A 426 18.41 -7.10 -33.23
CA PRO A 426 19.66 -6.40 -32.98
C PRO A 426 19.79 -6.05 -31.50
N HIS A 427 20.88 -6.54 -30.90
CA HIS A 427 21.47 -5.97 -29.69
C HIS A 427 21.92 -4.54 -29.99
N LEU A 428 21.46 -3.56 -29.21
CA LEU A 428 22.03 -2.21 -29.18
C LEU A 428 22.44 -1.89 -27.75
N CYS A 429 23.76 -1.88 -27.57
CA CYS A 429 24.48 -1.35 -26.43
C CYS A 429 24.62 0.16 -26.67
N CYS A 430 24.13 1.00 -25.76
CA CYS A 430 24.30 2.46 -25.84
C CYS A 430 25.18 2.94 -24.69
N THR A 431 26.43 3.26 -25.01
CA THR A 431 27.29 4.19 -24.29
C THR A 431 27.04 5.60 -24.84
N PHE A 432 27.00 6.62 -23.99
CA PHE A 432 27.11 8.02 -24.43
C PHE A 432 27.91 8.85 -23.44
N GLY A 433 28.94 9.54 -23.97
CA GLY A 433 29.57 10.72 -23.42
C GLY A 433 28.92 12.01 -23.96
N GLU A 434 29.20 13.12 -23.29
CA GLU A 434 28.70 14.49 -23.54
C GLU A 434 29.29 15.17 -24.83
N PRO A 435 29.06 16.47 -25.11
CA PRO A 435 27.81 17.09 -25.59
C PRO A 435 27.99 17.95 -26.86
N GLY A 436 26.90 18.29 -27.57
CA GLY A 436 26.89 19.29 -28.65
C GLY A 436 25.53 19.44 -29.35
N ALA A 437 24.97 20.67 -29.35
CA ALA A 437 23.66 21.08 -29.91
C ALA A 437 23.70 21.30 -31.46
N PRO A 438 22.62 21.71 -32.21
CA PRO A 438 21.23 22.03 -31.85
C PRO A 438 20.08 21.46 -32.76
N ARG A 439 18.84 21.65 -32.24
CA ARG A 439 17.44 21.57 -32.76
C ARG A 439 17.09 21.26 -34.23
N LEU A 440 16.03 20.43 -34.40
CA LEU A 440 14.92 20.58 -35.39
C LEU A 440 13.62 19.89 -34.86
N GLN A 441 12.44 20.41 -35.23
CA GLN A 441 11.11 20.15 -34.62
C GLN A 441 10.20 19.15 -35.38
N GLY A 442 9.43 18.35 -34.61
CA GLY A 442 8.03 17.89 -34.88
C GLY A 442 7.81 16.45 -35.38
N PRO A 443 6.61 15.83 -35.22
CA PRO A 443 5.66 15.82 -34.09
C PRO A 443 5.15 14.42 -33.66
N ARG A 444 4.69 14.32 -32.39
CA ARG A 444 3.64 13.45 -31.76
C ARG A 444 3.69 11.89 -31.88
N GLN A 445 3.77 11.21 -30.73
CA GLN A 445 2.70 10.41 -30.07
C GLN A 445 3.22 9.57 -28.88
N GLY A 446 2.41 9.42 -27.82
CA GLY A 446 2.57 8.38 -26.78
C GLY A 446 3.04 8.83 -25.39
N HIS A 447 2.21 9.54 -24.63
CA HIS A 447 2.51 9.87 -23.22
C HIS A 447 2.21 8.68 -22.29
N ILE A 448 3.27 7.97 -21.90
CA ILE A 448 3.30 7.19 -20.65
C ILE A 448 3.46 8.20 -19.51
N ARG A 449 2.50 8.22 -18.58
CA ARG A 449 2.56 9.11 -17.40
C ARG A 449 3.61 8.59 -16.42
N GLN A 450 4.81 9.13 -16.51
CA GLN A 450 5.79 9.14 -15.42
C GLN A 450 5.26 10.05 -14.31
N TRP A 451 5.09 9.50 -13.11
CA TRP A 451 4.84 10.28 -11.91
C TRP A 451 6.18 10.76 -11.35
N GLN A 452 6.56 11.99 -11.69
CA GLN A 452 7.68 12.70 -11.07
C GLN A 452 7.16 13.55 -9.91
N TRP A 453 7.79 13.39 -8.74
CA TRP A 453 7.65 14.33 -7.63
C TRP A 453 8.43 15.61 -7.94
N GLN A 454 7.73 16.73 -8.15
CA GLN A 454 8.33 18.07 -8.08
C GLN A 454 7.98 18.69 -6.71
N MET A 455 8.99 18.82 -5.84
CA MET A 455 8.94 19.70 -4.68
C MET A 455 8.94 21.17 -5.18
N GLN A 456 7.80 21.85 -5.10
CA GLN A 456 7.75 23.30 -5.27
C GLN A 456 8.14 23.97 -3.95
N ALA A 457 9.31 24.59 -3.93
CA ALA A 457 9.74 25.49 -2.86
C ALA A 457 9.01 26.84 -3.00
N HIS A 458 8.13 27.16 -2.05
CA HIS A 458 7.59 28.51 -1.93
C HIS A 458 8.64 29.42 -1.29
N ARG A 459 9.28 30.28 -2.10
CA ARG A 459 9.89 31.52 -1.61
C ARG A 459 8.77 32.49 -1.23
N ARG A 460 8.69 32.91 0.03
CA ARG A 460 8.04 34.18 0.39
C ARG A 460 9.11 35.26 0.46
N GLY A 461 8.95 36.28 -0.38
CA GLY A 461 9.69 37.54 -0.27
C GLY A 461 9.27 38.28 1.00
N GLY A 462 10.25 38.95 1.60
CA GLY A 462 10.03 39.82 2.75
C GLY A 462 9.48 41.18 2.32
N GLU A 463 8.76 41.79 3.25
CA GLU A 463 8.55 43.24 3.33
C GLU A 463 8.50 43.63 4.81
N SER A 464 8.88 44.87 5.05
CA SER A 464 9.56 45.40 6.23
C SER A 464 8.70 46.35 7.08
N GLY A 465 8.65 46.11 8.40
CA GLY A 465 8.53 47.07 9.53
C GLY A 465 7.25 47.94 9.68
N PRO A 466 7.10 48.72 10.79
CA PRO A 466 7.84 48.75 12.06
C PRO A 466 6.94 48.67 13.33
N GLU A 467 7.62 48.77 14.48
CA GLU A 467 7.22 48.71 15.90
C GLU A 467 5.92 49.42 16.32
N LEU A 468 5.29 48.94 17.42
CA LEU A 468 4.87 49.75 18.56
C LEU A 468 4.54 48.88 19.80
N LEU A 469 4.79 49.47 20.97
CA LEU A 469 4.87 48.95 22.33
C LEU A 469 3.52 48.48 22.92
N GLY A 470 3.56 47.55 23.90
CA GLY A 470 2.45 47.39 24.87
C GLY A 470 2.41 46.04 25.58
N GLY A 471 2.73 46.02 26.87
CA GLY A 471 2.76 44.82 27.71
C GLY A 471 1.40 44.22 28.07
N GLY A 472 1.45 43.01 28.64
CA GLY A 472 0.30 42.35 29.27
C GLY A 472 0.53 40.85 29.43
N ALA A 473 0.69 40.40 30.68
CA ALA A 473 0.80 39.00 31.09
C ALA A 473 -0.52 38.21 30.86
N PRO A 474 -0.52 36.86 30.92
CA PRO A 474 -1.56 36.02 30.33
C PRO A 474 -2.71 35.70 31.30
N PRO A 475 -3.91 35.34 30.82
CA PRO A 475 -4.92 34.71 31.66
C PRO A 475 -4.90 33.18 31.53
N THR A 476 -4.61 32.52 32.65
CA THR A 476 -5.04 31.17 33.03
C THR A 476 -6.53 31.17 33.36
N TRP A 477 -7.35 30.26 32.80
CA TRP A 477 -8.60 29.82 33.43
C TRP A 477 -8.90 28.34 33.11
N TRP A 478 -9.08 27.55 34.18
CA TRP A 478 -9.71 26.23 34.22
C TRP A 478 -11.22 26.31 33.96
N PRO A 479 -11.87 25.14 33.80
CA PRO A 479 -12.98 24.85 34.72
C PRO A 479 -12.85 23.49 35.41
N GLN A 480 -13.02 23.50 36.74
CA GLN A 480 -13.45 22.38 37.56
C GLN A 480 -14.97 22.22 37.43
N GLN A 481 -15.46 20.98 37.30
CA GLN A 481 -16.35 20.32 38.26
C GLN A 481 -16.92 19.03 37.65
N LEU A 482 -16.63 17.89 38.26
CA LEU A 482 -17.64 16.84 38.44
C LEU A 482 -17.27 15.97 39.64
N GLN A 483 -18.29 15.80 40.49
CA GLN A 483 -18.26 15.32 41.86
C GLN A 483 -17.88 13.84 41.97
N ARG A 484 -17.23 13.53 43.10
CA ARG A 484 -17.12 12.19 43.65
C ARG A 484 -18.49 11.72 44.15
N SER A 485 -18.89 10.51 43.80
CA SER A 485 -19.67 9.63 44.67
C SER A 485 -19.04 8.24 44.66
N ARG A 486 -19.03 7.61 45.84
CA ARG A 486 -18.38 6.34 46.17
C ARG A 486 -19.45 5.42 46.77
N ALA A 487 -19.20 4.11 46.65
CA ALA A 487 -19.97 2.98 47.21
C ALA A 487 -21.19 2.59 46.34
N GLU A 488 -21.50 1.32 46.07
CA GLU A 488 -21.15 0.06 46.73
C GLU A 488 -21.55 -1.11 45.80
N ALA A 489 -20.81 -2.22 45.84
CA ALA A 489 -21.26 -3.49 45.25
C ALA A 489 -22.25 -4.19 46.20
N PRO A 490 -23.16 -5.05 45.69
CA PRO A 490 -22.96 -6.46 46.03
C PRO A 490 -23.44 -7.50 44.98
N ARG A 491 -22.74 -8.64 45.05
CA ARG A 491 -23.20 -10.04 44.95
C ARG A 491 -23.83 -10.60 43.66
N VAL A 492 -23.02 -11.49 43.07
CA VAL A 492 -23.33 -12.84 42.56
C VAL A 492 -24.67 -13.44 43.05
N LYS A 493 -25.53 -13.84 42.11
CA LYS A 493 -26.08 -15.21 41.98
C LYS A 493 -26.78 -15.39 40.61
N ARG A 494 -26.41 -16.51 39.98
CA ARG A 494 -26.84 -17.10 38.69
C ARG A 494 -26.24 -16.53 37.42
#